data_AF-A0A8S4RLT3-F1
#
_entry.id   AF-A0A8S4RLT3-F1
#
_cell.length_a   1.000
_cell.length_b   1.000
_cell.length_c   1.000
_cell.angle_alpha   90.00
_cell.angle_beta   90.00
_cell.angle_gamma   90.00
#
_symmetry.space_group_name_H-M   'P 1'
#
loop_
_entity.id
_entity.type
_entity.pdbx_description
1 polymer ?
#
loop_
_entity_poly.entity_id
_entity_poly.type
_entity_poly.pdbx_seq_one_letter_code
_entity_poly.pdbx_strand_id
1 'polypeptide(L)'
;MRRFVEELELPTAQRVAKLKWQWAGHIARRTDPASVKCKCSVDRPPTRWTDDIRRVAGSRWRRAAQDRVLWNSLQKTYVQQWTSIG
;
A
#
# COMPACT_ATOMS: atom_id res chain seq x y z
N MET A 1 -9.01 -1.71 -31.85
CA MET A 1 -7.79 -2.18 -31.16
C MET A 1 -7.46 -1.45 -29.84
N ARG A 2 -8.38 -0.69 -29.20
CA ARG A 2 -8.15 -0.09 -27.87
C ARG A 2 -8.58 -0.97 -26.68
N ARG A 3 -9.47 -1.95 -26.88
CA ARG A 3 -10.00 -2.79 -25.80
C ARG A 3 -9.04 -3.87 -25.28
N PHE A 4 -8.06 -4.30 -26.08
CA PHE A 4 -7.14 -5.39 -25.71
C PHE A 4 -5.93 -4.94 -24.85
N VAL A 5 -5.59 -3.65 -24.86
CA VAL A 5 -4.47 -3.13 -24.04
C VAL A 5 -4.92 -2.91 -22.59
N GLU A 6 -6.20 -2.59 -22.38
CA GLU A 6 -6.79 -2.32 -21.07
C GLU A 6 -6.98 -3.60 -20.21
N GLU A 7 -7.15 -4.75 -20.85
CA GLU A 7 -7.40 -6.04 -20.17
C GLU A 7 -6.13 -6.65 -19.53
N LEU A 8 -4.94 -6.26 -20.00
CA LEU A 8 -3.62 -6.78 -19.57
C LEU A 8 -2.88 -5.89 -18.56
N GLU A 9 -3.37 -4.67 -18.32
CA GLU A 9 -2.82 -3.74 -17.32
C GLU A 9 -3.31 -4.12 -15.90
N LEU A 10 -4.54 -4.66 -15.81
CA LEU A 10 -5.19 -5.00 -14.54
C LEU A 10 -4.43 -6.06 -13.72
N PRO A 11 -3.94 -7.19 -14.29
CA PRO A 11 -3.20 -8.20 -13.52
C PRO A 11 -1.86 -7.65 -12.99
N THR A 12 -1.21 -6.79 -13.76
CA THR A 12 0.06 -6.16 -13.38
C THR A 12 -0.15 -5.14 -12.27
N ALA A 13 -1.17 -4.29 -12.38
CA ALA A 13 -1.57 -3.34 -11.34
C ALA A 13 -1.94 -4.06 -10.03
N GLN A 14 -2.73 -5.14 -10.09
CA GLN A 14 -3.06 -5.96 -8.91
C GLN A 14 -1.81 -6.52 -8.23
N ARG A 15 -0.88 -7.06 -9.01
CA ARG A 15 0.37 -7.63 -8.49
C ARG A 15 1.24 -6.56 -7.82
N VAL A 16 1.33 -5.37 -8.43
CA VAL A 16 2.08 -4.25 -7.88
C VAL A 16 1.42 -3.71 -6.60
N ALA A 17 0.09 -3.59 -6.53
CA ALA A 17 -0.61 -3.22 -5.29
C ALA A 17 -0.35 -4.23 -4.17
N LYS A 18 -0.45 -5.52 -4.49
CA LYS A 18 -0.21 -6.58 -3.50
C LYS A 18 1.21 -6.51 -2.94
N LEU A 19 2.21 -6.33 -3.79
CA LEU A 19 3.61 -6.18 -3.36
C LEU A 19 3.83 -4.93 -2.50
N LYS A 20 3.21 -3.79 -2.87
CA LYS A 20 3.24 -2.56 -2.07
C LYS A 20 2.65 -2.77 -0.68
N TRP A 21 1.51 -3.45 -0.58
CA TRP A 21 0.86 -3.75 0.70
C TRP A 21 1.69 -4.69 1.57
N GLN A 22 2.30 -5.72 0.96
CA GLN A 22 3.17 -6.66 1.67
C GLN A 22 4.43 -5.98 2.18
N TRP A 23 5.05 -5.12 1.37
CA TRP A 23 6.23 -4.34 1.75
C TRP A 23 5.92 -3.38 2.90
N ALA A 24 4.79 -2.66 2.84
CA ALA A 24 4.37 -1.78 3.93
C ALA A 24 4.18 -2.52 5.26
N GLY A 25 3.58 -3.71 5.22
CA GLY A 25 3.47 -4.56 6.40
C GLY A 25 4.82 -5.04 6.91
N HIS A 26 5.75 -5.38 6.01
CA HIS A 26 7.12 -5.77 6.37
C HIS A 26 7.86 -4.62 7.07
N ILE A 27 7.77 -3.40 6.54
CA ILE A 27 8.37 -2.19 7.13
C ILE A 27 7.76 -1.89 8.51
N ALA A 28 6.43 -1.96 8.65
CA ALA A 28 5.77 -1.70 9.93
C ALA A 28 6.12 -2.71 11.04
N ARG A 29 6.54 -3.92 10.65
CA ARG A 29 7.00 -4.98 11.57
C ARG A 29 8.50 -4.95 11.85
N ARG A 30 9.29 -4.20 11.08
CA ARG A 30 10.69 -3.96 11.42
C ARG A 30 10.75 -3.02 12.62
N THR A 31 11.35 -3.50 13.69
CA THR A 31 11.51 -2.80 14.98
C THR A 31 12.58 -1.70 14.93
N ASP A 32 13.21 -1.42 13.77
CA ASP A 32 14.20 -0.36 13.67
C ASP A 32 13.54 1.03 13.77
N PRO A 33 13.75 1.77 14.88
CA PRO A 33 13.15 3.11 15.05
C PRO A 33 13.70 4.13 14.05
N ALA A 34 14.79 3.80 13.34
CA ALA A 34 15.45 4.66 12.36
C ALA A 34 14.79 4.65 10.97
N SER A 35 14.12 3.56 10.54
CA SER A 35 13.59 3.45 9.16
C SER A 35 12.24 4.15 8.94
N VAL A 36 11.52 4.49 10.01
CA VAL A 36 10.23 5.25 9.95
C VAL A 36 10.41 6.74 10.21
N LYS A 37 11.58 7.15 10.71
CA LYS A 37 12.07 8.53 10.69
C LYS A 37 13.11 8.70 9.59
N CYS A 38 12.92 8.09 8.42
CA CYS A 38 13.36 8.77 7.22
C CYS A 38 12.65 10.12 7.26
N LYS A 39 13.37 11.15 7.69
CA LYS A 39 13.09 12.55 7.38
C LYS A 39 12.96 12.56 5.85
N CYS A 40 11.77 12.26 5.33
CA CYS A 40 11.42 12.67 3.99
C CYS A 40 11.58 14.18 4.08
N SER A 41 12.61 14.70 3.41
CA SER A 41 12.85 16.13 3.29
C SER A 41 11.51 16.80 3.11
N VAL A 42 11.26 17.83 3.90
CA VAL A 42 9.98 18.57 3.97
C VAL A 42 9.53 19.01 2.56
N ASP A 43 10.44 19.04 1.61
CA ASP A 43 10.26 19.33 0.17
C ASP A 43 9.64 18.23 -0.69
N ARG A 44 9.46 16.99 -0.20
CA ARG A 44 8.74 15.95 -0.97
C ARG A 44 7.32 15.85 -0.46
N PRO A 45 6.29 16.08 -1.30
CA PRO A 45 4.90 15.88 -0.88
C PRO A 45 4.77 14.49 -0.26
N PRO A 46 4.10 14.34 0.89
CA PRO A 46 3.98 13.06 1.58
C PRO A 46 3.55 12.01 0.56
N THR A 47 4.45 11.06 0.32
CA THR A 47 4.37 10.14 -0.81
C THR A 47 2.98 9.47 -0.82
N ARG A 48 2.19 9.72 -1.88
CA ARG A 48 0.77 9.34 -2.01
C ARG A 48 0.43 7.95 -1.45
N TRP A 49 1.32 6.97 -1.65
CA TRP A 49 1.11 5.59 -1.19
C TRP A 49 0.89 5.43 0.33
N THR A 50 1.47 6.29 1.18
CA THR A 50 1.20 6.23 2.63
C THR A 50 -0.20 6.74 2.96
N ASP A 51 -0.70 7.71 2.19
CA ASP A 51 -2.07 8.20 2.31
C ASP A 51 -3.06 7.13 1.83
N ASP A 52 -2.76 6.44 0.73
CA ASP A 52 -3.57 5.30 0.25
C ASP A 52 -3.69 4.20 1.33
N ILE A 53 -2.59 3.89 2.02
CA ILE A 53 -2.61 2.93 3.14
C ILE A 53 -3.42 3.48 4.32
N ARG A 54 -3.29 4.76 4.66
CA ARG A 54 -4.10 5.40 5.72
C ARG A 54 -5.57 5.42 5.39
N ARG A 55 -5.93 5.54 4.11
CA ARG A 55 -7.32 5.48 3.65
C ARG A 55 -7.95 4.11 3.87
N VAL A 56 -7.18 3.03 3.73
CA VAL A 56 -7.67 1.65 3.92
C VAL A 56 -7.54 1.16 5.37
N ALA A 57 -6.39 1.37 6.02
CA ALA A 57 -6.06 0.84 7.34
C ALA A 57 -6.11 1.88 8.47
N GLY A 58 -6.43 3.13 8.16
CA GLY A 58 -6.52 4.23 9.11
C GLY A 58 -5.17 4.86 9.51
N SER A 59 -5.24 5.91 10.33
CA SER A 59 -4.05 6.63 10.83
C SER A 59 -3.10 5.74 11.65
N ARG A 60 -3.64 4.69 12.28
CA ARG A 60 -2.91 3.69 13.08
C ARG A 60 -2.53 2.45 12.27
N TRP A 61 -2.42 2.54 10.94
CA TRP A 61 -2.10 1.41 10.06
C TRP A 61 -0.85 0.62 10.48
N ARG A 62 0.15 1.26 11.11
CA ARG A 62 1.33 0.56 11.65
C ARG A 62 0.98 -0.48 12.71
N ARG A 63 0.00 -0.19 13.58
CA ARG A 63 -0.50 -1.16 14.57
C ARG A 63 -1.35 -2.22 13.88
N ALA A 64 -2.19 -1.83 12.93
CA ALA A 64 -2.97 -2.77 12.12
C ALA A 64 -2.08 -3.74 11.33
N ALA A 65 -0.90 -3.30 10.90
CA ALA A 65 0.10 -4.11 10.20
C ALA A 65 0.85 -5.12 11.07
N GLN A 66 0.82 -4.94 12.40
CA GLN A 66 1.37 -5.93 13.34
C GLN A 66 0.46 -7.16 13.42
N ASP A 67 -0.85 -6.95 13.39
CA ASP A 67 -1.83 -8.03 13.25
C ASP A 67 -1.84 -8.53 11.80
N ARG A 68 -1.28 -9.72 11.57
CA ARG A 68 -1.20 -10.31 10.23
C ARG A 68 -2.56 -10.67 9.66
N VAL A 69 -3.53 -11.02 10.51
CA VAL A 69 -4.88 -11.42 10.07
C VAL A 69 -5.62 -10.18 9.58
N LEU A 70 -5.61 -9.11 10.38
CA LEU A 70 -6.18 -7.82 10.01
C LEU A 70 -5.47 -7.21 8.79
N TRP A 71 -4.13 -7.30 8.74
CA TRP A 71 -3.37 -6.77 7.61
C TRP A 71 -3.69 -7.50 6.30
N ASN A 72 -3.89 -8.81 6.35
CA ASN A 72 -4.24 -9.61 5.17
C ASN A 72 -5.69 -9.36 4.72
N SER A 73 -6.63 -9.15 5.66
CA SER A 73 -8.03 -8.84 5.29
C SER A 73 -8.12 -7.51 4.53
N LEU A 74 -7.41 -6.49 5.00
CA LEU A 74 -7.37 -5.16 4.40
C LEU A 74 -6.67 -5.10 3.03
N GLN A 75 -5.78 -6.07 2.75
CA GLN A 75 -5.08 -6.16 1.47
C GLN A 75 -6.05 -6.25 0.28
N LYS A 76 -7.16 -7.00 0.43
CA LYS A 76 -8.14 -7.17 -0.65
C LYS A 76 -8.79 -5.83 -1.00
N THR A 77 -9.19 -5.06 0.02
CA THR A 77 -9.76 -3.72 -0.14
C THR A 77 -8.78 -2.76 -0.79
N TYR A 78 -7.50 -2.80 -0.40
CA TYR A 78 -6.45 -1.98 -0.99
C TYR A 78 -6.23 -2.29 -2.47
N VAL A 79 -6.12 -3.57 -2.83
CA VAL A 79 -5.95 -3.99 -4.23
C VAL A 79 -7.15 -3.55 -5.07
N GLN A 80 -8.37 -3.73 -4.55
CA GLN A 80 -9.60 -3.33 -5.25
C GLN A 80 -9.68 -1.82 -5.48
N GLN A 81 -9.32 -1.00 -4.49
CA GLN A 81 -9.25 0.46 -4.66
C GLN A 81 -8.22 0.84 -5.72
N TRP A 82 -7.04 0.20 -5.71
CA TRP A 82 -5.96 0.54 -6.63
C TRP A 82 -6.24 0.12 -8.07
N THR A 83 -7.02 -0.95 -8.28
CA THR A 83 -7.48 -1.36 -9.62
C THR A 83 -8.69 -0.58 -10.12
N SER A 84 -9.51 -0.02 -9.23
CA SER A 84 -10.68 0.77 -9.63
C SER A 84 -10.34 2.22 -9.98
N ILE A 85 -9.13 2.68 -9.64
CA ILE A 85 -8.61 4.02 -9.93
C ILE A 85 -7.84 4.04 -11.28
N GLY A 86 -7.60 2.86 -11.88
CA GLY A 86 -6.94 2.69 -13.18
C GLY A 86 -7.91 2.79 -14.34
#